data_AF-S5AAD5-F1
#
_entry.id   AF-S5AAD5-F1
#
_cell.length_a   1.000
_cell.length_b   1.000
_cell.length_c   1.000
_cell.angle_alpha   90.00
_cell.angle_beta   90.00
_cell.angle_gamma   90.00
#
_symmetry.space_group_name_H-M   'P 1'
#
loop_
_entity.id
_entity.type
_entity.pdbx_description
1 polymer ?
#
loop_
_entity_poly.entity_id
_entity_poly.type
_entity_poly.pdbx_seq_one_letter_code
_entity_poly.pdbx_strand_id
1 'polypeptide(L)'
;MVSQVVEEKPQQLLSKKAGCNSHGQDSSYFLGWQEYEKNPFDPVSNPSGIIQMGLAENQLSFDLLEEWLEKNPNALGLRREGGASVFRELALFQDYHGLPAFKNALARFMSEQRGYRVVFDPSNIVLTAGATSANE
;
A
#
# COMPACT_ATOMS: atom_id res chain seq x y z
N MET A 1 2.11 29.32 56.36
CA MET A 1 2.19 28.06 55.59
C MET A 1 1.60 28.34 54.23
N VAL A 2 2.41 28.26 53.16
CA VAL A 2 1.92 28.40 51.79
C VAL A 2 1.62 26.99 51.31
N SER A 3 0.34 26.63 51.23
CA SER A 3 -0.09 25.35 50.66
C SER A 3 0.26 25.34 49.18
N GLN A 4 1.23 24.49 48.80
CA GLN A 4 1.48 24.18 47.41
C GLN A 4 0.29 23.39 46.88
N VAL A 5 -0.50 24.00 46.01
CA VAL A 5 -1.47 23.29 45.18
C VAL A 5 -0.65 22.47 44.21
N VAL A 6 -0.58 21.16 44.45
CA VAL A 6 -0.02 20.21 43.49
C VAL A 6 -1.01 20.18 42.34
N GLU A 7 -0.66 20.77 41.19
CA GLU A 7 -1.39 20.52 39.94
C GLU A 7 -1.31 19.01 39.66
N GLU A 8 -2.43 18.31 39.81
CA GLU A 8 -2.57 16.96 39.30
C GLU A 8 -2.40 17.03 37.78
N LYS A 9 -1.25 16.58 37.29
CA LYS A 9 -1.07 16.35 35.86
C LYS A 9 -2.12 15.32 35.43
N PRO A 10 -2.97 15.62 34.43
CA PRO A 10 -3.94 14.68 33.93
C PRO A 10 -3.26 13.35 33.64
N GLN A 11 -3.79 12.28 34.22
CA GLN A 11 -3.25 10.94 34.02
C GLN A 11 -3.25 10.64 32.53
N GLN A 12 -2.06 10.59 31.92
CA GLN A 12 -1.91 10.46 30.49
C GLN A 12 -2.25 9.01 30.10
N LEU A 13 -3.52 8.77 29.78
CA LEU A 13 -4.09 7.44 29.49
C LEU A 13 -3.59 6.85 28.17
N LEU A 14 -3.03 7.68 27.27
CA LEU A 14 -2.56 7.28 25.94
C LEU A 14 -1.03 7.45 25.82
N SER A 15 -0.42 6.66 24.93
CA SER A 15 0.98 6.87 24.54
C SER A 15 1.15 8.25 23.89
N LYS A 16 2.36 8.82 23.93
CA LYS A 16 2.65 10.12 23.29
C LYS A 16 2.30 10.13 21.79
N LYS A 17 2.53 9.02 21.08
CA LYS A 17 2.19 8.88 19.66
C LYS A 17 0.68 8.83 19.43
N ALA A 18 -0.07 8.13 20.27
CA ALA A 18 -1.53 8.01 20.13
C ALA A 18 -2.29 9.27 20.61
N GLY A 19 -1.71 10.01 21.56
CA GLY A 19 -2.31 11.22 22.11
C GLY A 19 -1.94 12.52 21.38
N CYS A 20 -1.05 12.49 20.39
CA CYS A 20 -0.71 13.68 19.61
C CYS A 20 -1.57 13.77 18.33
N ASN A 21 -2.01 14.98 17.98
CA ASN A 21 -2.67 15.23 16.69
C ASN A 21 -1.62 15.25 15.56
N SER A 22 -1.08 14.08 15.24
CA SER A 22 -0.04 13.90 14.21
C SER A 22 -0.61 13.78 12.80
N HIS A 23 -1.93 13.70 12.66
CA HIS A 23 -2.57 13.66 11.35
C HIS A 23 -2.54 15.04 10.69
N GLY A 24 -1.96 15.12 9.49
CA GLY A 24 -1.78 16.37 8.74
C GLY A 24 -3.03 16.87 8.01
N GLN A 25 -4.16 16.17 8.11
CA GLN A 25 -5.40 16.47 7.38
C GLN A 25 -6.01 17.84 7.74
N ASP A 26 -5.68 18.36 8.93
CA ASP A 26 -6.08 19.70 9.37
C ASP A 26 -5.26 20.82 8.70
N SER A 27 -4.23 20.50 7.92
CA SER A 27 -3.43 21.50 7.22
C SER A 27 -4.11 22.01 5.94
N SER A 28 -3.78 23.24 5.55
CA SER A 28 -4.33 23.88 4.35
C SER A 28 -4.02 23.14 3.04
N TYR A 29 -3.01 22.26 3.01
CA TYR A 29 -2.69 21.44 1.85
C TYR A 29 -3.80 20.43 1.49
N PHE A 30 -4.69 20.10 2.43
CA PHE A 30 -5.80 19.17 2.19
C PHE A 30 -7.09 19.82 1.70
N LEU A 31 -7.15 21.15 1.61
CA LEU A 31 -8.37 21.86 1.17
C LEU A 31 -8.84 21.39 -0.21
N GLY A 32 -7.92 21.21 -1.17
CA GLY A 32 -8.28 20.71 -2.50
C GLY A 32 -8.87 19.30 -2.48
N TRP A 33 -8.33 18.42 -1.63
CA TRP A 33 -8.85 17.06 -1.45
C TRP A 33 -10.24 17.06 -0.81
N GLN A 34 -10.46 17.88 0.22
CA GLN A 34 -11.77 18.00 0.88
C GLN A 34 -12.85 18.56 -0.05
N GLU A 35 -12.51 19.54 -0.91
CA GLU A 35 -13.46 20.08 -1.87
C GLU A 35 -13.76 19.09 -3.01
N TYR A 36 -12.74 18.36 -3.48
CA TYR A 36 -12.94 17.26 -4.43
C TYR A 36 -13.91 16.21 -3.89
N GLU A 37 -13.76 15.77 -2.64
CA GLU A 37 -14.66 14.78 -2.02
C GLU A 37 -16.12 15.23 -1.95
N LYS A 38 -16.37 16.54 -1.77
CA LYS A 38 -17.72 17.11 -1.71
C LYS A 38 -18.36 17.29 -3.10
N ASN A 39 -17.55 17.52 -4.12
CA ASN A 39 -18.01 17.85 -5.47
C ASN A 39 -17.17 17.16 -6.55
N PRO A 40 -17.15 15.81 -6.60
CA PRO A 40 -16.35 15.08 -7.57
C PRO A 40 -16.93 15.22 -8.98
N PHE A 41 -16.07 15.39 -9.98
CA PHE A 41 -16.47 15.37 -11.38
C PHE A 41 -17.03 14.00 -11.78
N ASP A 42 -18.12 14.01 -12.53
CA ASP A 42 -18.63 12.85 -13.26
C ASP A 42 -19.15 13.31 -14.62
N PRO A 43 -18.79 12.65 -15.74
CA PRO A 43 -19.12 13.15 -17.07
C PRO A 43 -20.62 13.21 -17.38
N VAL A 44 -21.47 12.50 -16.63
CA VAL A 44 -22.92 12.42 -16.87
C VAL A 44 -23.72 13.15 -15.80
N SER A 45 -23.46 12.82 -14.54
CA SER A 45 -24.22 13.26 -13.36
C SER A 45 -23.68 14.55 -12.73
N ASN A 46 -22.38 14.87 -12.91
CA ASN A 46 -21.79 16.09 -12.39
C ASN A 46 -20.63 16.63 -13.27
N PRO A 47 -20.93 17.08 -14.51
CA PRO A 47 -19.90 17.52 -15.44
C PRO A 47 -19.20 18.82 -15.01
N SER A 48 -19.74 19.52 -14.00
CA SER A 48 -19.16 20.71 -13.38
C SER A 48 -18.35 20.43 -12.11
N GLY A 49 -18.23 19.15 -11.71
CA GLY A 49 -17.46 18.77 -10.52
C GLY A 49 -15.95 18.97 -10.70
N ILE A 50 -15.21 18.79 -9.60
CA ILE A 50 -13.76 18.91 -9.54
C ILE A 50 -13.12 17.63 -10.10
N ILE A 51 -12.22 17.80 -11.07
CA ILE A 51 -11.46 16.71 -11.68
C ILE A 51 -10.27 16.36 -10.80
N GLN A 52 -10.09 15.07 -10.49
CA GLN A 52 -8.96 14.60 -9.71
C GLN A 52 -7.68 14.60 -10.55
N MET A 53 -6.72 15.44 -10.17
CA MET A 53 -5.38 15.51 -10.76
C MET A 53 -4.26 15.50 -9.70
N GLY A 54 -4.62 15.33 -8.42
CA GLY A 54 -3.71 15.35 -7.28
C GLY A 54 -3.28 13.97 -6.76
N LEU A 55 -3.80 12.88 -7.33
CA LEU A 55 -3.46 11.50 -6.95
C LEU A 55 -2.50 10.90 -7.98
N ALA A 56 -1.34 10.42 -7.50
CA ALA A 56 -0.39 9.70 -8.33
C ALA A 56 -0.82 8.23 -8.47
N GLU A 57 -1.69 7.94 -9.44
CA GLU A 57 -2.18 6.60 -9.76
C GLU A 57 -2.00 6.28 -11.25
N ASN A 58 -1.76 5.00 -11.58
CA ASN A 58 -1.62 4.55 -12.96
C ASN A 58 -2.77 3.58 -13.30
N GLN A 59 -3.75 4.07 -14.07
CA GLN A 59 -4.87 3.27 -14.58
C GLN A 59 -4.68 2.85 -16.06
N LEU A 60 -3.56 3.20 -16.69
CA LEU A 60 -3.37 3.09 -18.15
C LEU A 60 -3.11 1.67 -18.67
N SER A 61 -2.94 0.70 -17.78
CA SER A 61 -2.49 -0.65 -18.15
C SER A 61 -3.26 -1.75 -17.41
N PHE A 62 -4.46 -1.44 -16.90
CA PHE A 62 -5.30 -2.44 -16.25
C PHE A 62 -5.77 -3.51 -17.22
N ASP A 63 -6.11 -3.12 -18.45
CA ASP A 63 -6.49 -4.01 -19.54
C ASP A 63 -5.48 -5.14 -19.79
N LEU A 64 -4.18 -4.83 -19.73
CA LEU A 64 -3.11 -5.82 -19.89
C LEU A 64 -3.08 -6.86 -18.76
N LEU A 65 -3.34 -6.42 -17.52
CA LEU A 65 -3.37 -7.30 -16.35
C LEU A 65 -4.66 -8.13 -16.32
N GLU A 66 -5.79 -7.52 -16.66
CA GLU A 66 -7.09 -8.19 -16.78
C GLU A 66 -7.03 -9.31 -17.82
N GLU A 67 -6.53 -9.02 -19.03
CA GLU A 67 -6.34 -10.01 -20.09
C GLU A 67 -5.40 -11.15 -19.64
N TRP A 68 -4.31 -10.83 -18.93
CA TRP A 68 -3.42 -11.84 -18.39
C TRP A 68 -4.12 -12.73 -17.36
N LEU A 69 -4.91 -12.15 -16.45
CA LEU A 69 -5.63 -12.91 -15.42
C LEU A 69 -6.67 -13.85 -16.02
N GLU A 70 -7.41 -13.41 -17.05
CA GLU A 70 -8.38 -14.25 -17.77
C GLU A 70 -7.71 -15.48 -18.42
N LYS A 71 -6.52 -15.28 -19.00
CA LYS A 71 -5.75 -16.36 -19.63
C LYS A 71 -5.04 -17.27 -18.61
N ASN A 72 -4.92 -16.85 -17.35
CA ASN A 72 -4.17 -17.55 -16.30
C ASN A 72 -5.02 -17.82 -15.04
N PRO A 73 -6.15 -18.56 -15.16
CA PRO A 73 -7.12 -18.73 -14.07
C PRO A 73 -6.56 -19.47 -12.84
N ASN A 74 -5.49 -20.25 -13.00
CA ASN A 74 -4.84 -20.95 -11.90
C ASN A 74 -4.22 -20.00 -10.85
N ALA A 75 -3.77 -18.82 -11.28
CA ALA A 75 -3.15 -17.83 -10.39
C ALA A 75 -4.16 -17.34 -9.34
N LEU A 76 -5.38 -17.01 -9.77
CA LEU A 76 -6.48 -16.61 -8.88
C LEU A 76 -7.09 -17.82 -8.14
N GLY A 77 -7.07 -18.99 -8.77
CA GLY A 77 -7.63 -20.22 -8.21
C GLY A 77 -6.83 -20.85 -7.07
N LEU A 78 -5.71 -20.26 -6.65
CA LEU A 78 -4.77 -20.82 -5.68
C LEU A 78 -4.37 -22.25 -6.06
N ARG A 79 -3.99 -22.43 -7.33
CA ARG A 79 -3.58 -23.70 -7.91
C ARG A 79 -2.19 -23.62 -8.51
N ARG A 80 -1.44 -24.72 -8.40
CA ARG A 80 -0.21 -24.94 -9.17
C ARG A 80 -0.54 -25.32 -10.61
N GLU A 81 0.47 -25.24 -11.48
CA GLU A 81 0.46 -25.94 -12.76
C GLU A 81 0.13 -27.42 -12.52
N GLY A 82 -0.82 -27.96 -13.28
CA GLY A 82 -1.38 -29.30 -13.05
C GLY A 82 -2.61 -29.35 -12.13
N GLY A 83 -3.08 -28.22 -11.62
CA GLY A 83 -4.41 -28.07 -10.99
C GLY A 83 -4.49 -28.39 -9.50
N ALA A 84 -3.40 -28.83 -8.86
CA ALA A 84 -3.36 -29.07 -7.42
C ALA A 84 -3.54 -27.76 -6.63
N SER A 85 -4.36 -27.79 -5.58
CA SER A 85 -4.54 -26.62 -4.70
C SER A 85 -3.30 -26.37 -3.84
N VAL A 86 -2.95 -25.09 -3.71
CA VAL A 86 -1.90 -24.61 -2.78
C VAL A 86 -2.45 -23.81 -1.61
N PHE A 87 -3.78 -23.79 -1.42
CA PHE A 87 -4.43 -22.96 -0.40
C PHE A 87 -3.81 -23.15 0.99
N ARG A 88 -3.71 -24.40 1.47
CA ARG A 88 -3.18 -24.68 2.81
C ARG A 88 -1.73 -24.25 2.98
N GLU A 89 -0.92 -24.42 1.94
CA GLU A 89 0.49 -24.00 1.95
C GLU A 89 0.61 -22.49 2.08
N LEU A 90 -0.12 -21.73 1.26
CA LEU A 90 -0.11 -20.27 1.28
C LEU A 90 -0.73 -19.71 2.57
N ALA A 91 -1.83 -20.29 3.05
CA ALA A 91 -2.50 -19.83 4.27
C ALA A 91 -1.65 -20.02 5.54
N LEU A 92 -0.74 -20.99 5.54
CA LEU A 92 0.17 -21.24 6.67
C LEU A 92 1.53 -20.56 6.50
N PHE A 93 1.81 -20.02 5.31
CA PHE A 93 3.07 -19.38 5.01
C PHE A 93 3.19 -18.05 5.76
N GLN A 94 4.14 -18.00 6.69
CA GLN A 94 4.39 -16.83 7.55
C GLN A 94 5.88 -16.51 7.66
N ASP A 95 6.72 -17.09 6.81
CA ASP A 95 8.16 -16.83 6.81
C ASP A 95 8.41 -15.39 6.38
N TYR A 96 9.05 -14.62 7.27
CA TYR A 96 9.37 -13.21 7.04
C TYR A 96 10.42 -13.00 5.93
N HIS A 97 11.14 -14.05 5.51
CA HIS A 97 12.00 -13.98 4.33
C HIS A 97 11.19 -13.84 3.03
N GLY A 98 9.88 -14.11 3.06
CA GLY A 98 8.99 -14.04 1.90
C GLY A 98 9.03 -15.30 1.04
N LEU A 99 8.02 -15.45 0.17
CA LEU A 99 7.91 -16.61 -0.72
C LEU A 99 9.10 -16.62 -1.71
N PRO A 100 9.95 -17.67 -1.75
CA PRO A 100 11.14 -17.68 -2.60
C PRO A 100 10.84 -17.47 -4.10
N ALA A 101 9.76 -18.07 -4.60
CA ALA A 101 9.31 -17.88 -5.97
C ALA A 101 9.00 -16.41 -6.29
N PHE A 102 8.37 -15.70 -5.36
CA PHE A 102 8.03 -14.29 -5.52
C PHE A 102 9.29 -13.41 -5.50
N LYS A 103 10.24 -13.66 -4.60
CA LYS A 103 11.49 -12.90 -4.55
C LYS A 103 12.34 -13.07 -5.80
N ASN A 104 12.41 -14.28 -6.35
CA ASN A 104 13.11 -14.53 -7.60
C ASN A 104 12.45 -13.79 -8.78
N ALA A 105 11.12 -13.82 -8.86
CA ALA A 105 10.38 -13.08 -9.88
C ALA A 105 10.59 -11.57 -9.75
N LEU A 106 10.55 -11.02 -8.53
CA LEU A 106 10.76 -9.60 -8.25
C LEU A 106 12.19 -9.15 -8.61
N ALA A 107 13.21 -9.91 -8.22
CA ALA A 107 14.61 -9.62 -8.57
C ALA A 107 14.82 -9.57 -10.08
N ARG A 108 14.22 -10.52 -10.81
CA ARG A 108 14.24 -10.53 -12.28
C ARG A 108 13.51 -9.34 -12.87
N PHE A 109 12.31 -9.03 -12.39
CA PHE A 109 11.54 -7.88 -12.84
C PHE A 109 12.30 -6.57 -12.63
N MET A 110 12.91 -6.36 -11.45
CA MET A 110 13.76 -5.19 -11.18
C MET A 110 14.95 -5.09 -12.14
N SER A 111 15.57 -6.23 -12.49
CA SER A 111 16.65 -6.29 -13.48
C SER A 111 16.15 -5.92 -14.88
N GLU A 112 14.98 -6.43 -15.27
CA GLU A 112 14.32 -6.12 -16.55
C GLU A 112 14.03 -4.63 -16.71
N GLN A 113 13.50 -3.98 -15.66
CA GLN A 113 13.27 -2.52 -15.66
C GLN A 113 14.56 -1.69 -15.84
N ARG A 114 15.73 -2.29 -15.60
CA ARG A 114 17.05 -1.69 -15.84
C ARG A 114 17.69 -2.16 -17.15
N GLY A 115 16.92 -2.80 -18.03
CA GLY A 115 17.42 -3.38 -19.28
C GLY A 115 18.47 -4.47 -19.05
N TYR A 116 18.34 -5.22 -17.95
CA TYR A 116 19.28 -6.28 -17.53
C TYR A 116 20.73 -5.82 -17.33
N ARG A 117 20.97 -4.53 -17.12
CA ARG A 117 22.32 -3.98 -16.88
C ARG A 117 22.85 -4.25 -15.46
N VAL A 118 21.94 -4.59 -14.54
CA VAL A 118 22.24 -4.96 -13.16
C VAL A 118 21.42 -6.19 -12.80
N VAL A 119 21.94 -7.00 -11.88
CA VAL A 119 21.27 -8.18 -11.34
C VAL A 119 21.08 -7.97 -9.84
N PHE A 120 19.86 -8.20 -9.36
CA PHE A 120 19.54 -8.15 -7.94
C PHE A 120 19.62 -9.56 -7.36
N ASP A 121 20.38 -9.73 -6.27
CA ASP A 121 20.40 -10.98 -5.52
C ASP A 121 19.12 -11.08 -4.68
N PRO A 122 18.25 -12.10 -4.89
CA PRO A 122 17.02 -12.28 -4.13
C PRO A 122 17.26 -12.39 -2.62
N SER A 123 18.41 -12.91 -2.17
CA SER A 123 18.71 -13.03 -0.74
C SER A 123 18.79 -11.67 -0.04
N ASN A 124 19.14 -10.61 -0.78
CA ASN A 124 19.23 -9.24 -0.29
C ASN A 124 17.89 -8.47 -0.36
N ILE A 125 16.80 -9.10 -0.81
CA ILE A 125 15.48 -8.47 -0.90
C ILE A 125 14.65 -8.82 0.34
N VAL A 126 14.21 -7.80 1.07
CA VAL A 126 13.24 -7.92 2.17
C VAL A 126 11.90 -7.34 1.72
N LEU A 127 10.82 -8.09 1.92
CA LEU A 127 9.47 -7.66 1.54
C LEU A 127 8.82 -6.89 2.68
N THR A 128 8.14 -5.80 2.34
CA THR A 128 7.39 -4.96 3.28
C THR A 128 5.96 -4.76 2.78
N ALA A 129 5.07 -4.26 3.64
CA ALA A 129 3.72 -3.90 3.27
C ALA A 129 3.70 -2.57 2.49
N GLY A 130 4.22 -2.59 1.26
CA GLY A 130 4.35 -1.42 0.39
C GLY A 130 5.54 -0.52 0.70
N ALA A 131 5.74 0.50 -0.14
CA ALA A 131 6.86 1.44 -0.03
C ALA A 131 6.82 2.28 1.25
N THR A 132 5.63 2.57 1.80
CA THR A 132 5.48 3.30 3.06
C THR A 132 6.16 2.56 4.21
N SER A 133 5.90 1.25 4.37
CA SER A 133 6.55 0.42 5.39
C SER A 133 8.04 0.18 5.12
N ALA A 134 8.50 0.30 3.87
CA ALA A 134 9.93 0.23 3.56
C ALA A 134 10.69 1.49 3.96
N ASN A 135 10.01 2.64 4.02
CA ASN A 135 10.60 3.94 4.34
C ASN A 135 10.58 4.27 5.84
N GLU A 136 9.62 3.72 6.61
CA GLU A 136 9.48 3.94 8.07
C GLU A 136 10.67 3.39 8.86
#